data_AF-A0A2V0NZI5-F1
#
_entry.id   AF-A0A2V0NZI5-F1
#
_cell.length_a   1.000
_cell.length_b   1.000
_cell.length_c   1.000
_cell.angle_alpha   90.00
_cell.angle_beta   90.00
_cell.angle_gamma   90.00
#
_symmetry.space_group_name_H-M   'P 1'
#
loop_
_entity.id
_entity.type
_entity.pdbx_description
1 polymer ?
#
loop_
_entity_poly.entity_id
_entity_poly.type
_entity_poly.pdbx_seq_one_letter_code
_entity_poly.pdbx_strand_id
1 'polypeptide(L)'
;MDLCKAMNRNNEHVSAFLLSELGTSGSLDGQQRLVVKGRFLPKSFETVLRRYVNEYVLCPGCKSVDTLLDRDAATRLMYLRCQQCGASRSVTTIKSGFVARVTKRTH
;
A
#
# COMPACT_ATOMS: atom_id res chain seq x y z
N MET A 1 13.80 6.66 5.54
CA MET A 1 13.48 5.52 4.64
C MET A 1 13.16 4.27 5.47
N ASP A 2 12.66 4.48 6.68
CA ASP A 2 12.72 3.51 7.76
C ASP A 2 11.38 2.82 7.98
N LEU A 3 10.28 3.44 7.54
CA LEU A 3 8.95 2.92 7.78
C LEU A 3 8.66 1.63 6.99
N CYS A 4 8.97 1.57 5.70
CA CYS A 4 8.75 0.35 4.90
C CYS A 4 9.65 -0.81 5.36
N LYS A 5 10.89 -0.51 5.75
CA LYS A 5 11.82 -1.48 6.33
C LYS A 5 11.33 -1.97 7.69
N ALA A 6 10.85 -1.06 8.55
CA ALA A 6 10.27 -1.40 9.85
C ALA A 6 8.98 -2.25 9.72
N MET A 7 8.20 -2.05 8.66
CA MET A 7 6.98 -2.83 8.39
C MET A 7 7.25 -4.12 7.61
N ASN A 8 8.49 -4.37 7.20
CA ASN A 8 8.88 -5.49 6.34
C ASN A 8 7.99 -5.61 5.08
N ARG A 9 7.82 -4.49 4.38
CA ARG A 9 6.98 -4.41 3.16
C ARG A 9 7.75 -3.88 1.96
N ASN A 10 7.41 -4.42 0.79
CA ASN A 10 8.00 -3.98 -0.47
C ASN A 10 7.55 -2.54 -0.79
N ASN A 11 8.51 -1.66 -1.06
CA ASN A 11 8.28 -0.25 -1.39
C ASN A 11 7.35 -0.08 -2.59
N GLU A 12 7.48 -0.95 -3.59
CA GLU A 12 6.64 -0.93 -4.79
C GLU A 12 5.17 -1.16 -4.43
N HIS A 13 4.88 -2.12 -3.55
CA HIS A 13 3.53 -2.42 -3.11
C HIS A 13 2.90 -1.24 -2.33
N VAL A 14 3.66 -0.65 -1.41
CA VAL A 14 3.23 0.52 -0.64
C VAL A 14 2.94 1.69 -1.58
N SER A 15 3.83 1.95 -2.55
CA SER A 15 3.67 3.03 -3.52
C SER A 15 2.46 2.82 -4.44
N ALA A 16 2.24 1.60 -4.93
CA ALA A 16 1.08 1.27 -5.76
C ALA A 16 -0.23 1.50 -5.02
N PHE A 17 -0.30 1.12 -3.73
CA PHE A 17 -1.48 1.37 -2.90
C PHE A 17 -1.73 2.85 -2.70
N LEU A 18 -0.70 3.61 -2.32
CA LEU A 18 -0.78 5.05 -2.11
C LEU A 18 -1.28 5.77 -3.37
N LEU A 19 -0.70 5.44 -4.53
CA LEU A 19 -1.09 6.04 -5.81
C LEU A 19 -2.53 5.68 -6.21
N SER A 20 -2.94 4.43 -5.97
CA SER A 20 -4.30 3.95 -6.24
C SER A 20 -5.33 4.68 -5.36
N GLU A 21 -5.10 4.77 -4.05
CA GLU A 21 -6.02 5.42 -3.11
C GLU A 21 -6.07 6.94 -3.28
N LEU A 22 -4.94 7.57 -3.63
CA LEU A 22 -4.88 9.00 -3.91
C LEU A 22 -5.37 9.35 -5.32
N GLY A 23 -5.68 8.37 -6.17
CA GLY A 23 -6.16 8.58 -7.53
C GLY A 23 -5.14 9.32 -8.40
N THR A 24 -3.85 9.05 -8.20
CA THR A 24 -2.76 9.78 -8.85
C THR A 24 -1.73 8.84 -9.45
N SER A 25 -0.78 9.39 -10.19
CA SER A 25 0.33 8.67 -10.80
C SER A 25 1.65 9.18 -10.26
N GLY A 26 2.60 8.28 -10.10
CA GLY A 26 3.90 8.57 -9.53
C GLY A 26 4.87 7.42 -9.75
N SER A 27 6.10 7.62 -9.30
CA SER A 27 7.17 6.63 -9.41
C SER A 27 8.09 6.70 -8.20
N LEU A 28 8.76 5.59 -7.91
CA LEU A 28 9.85 5.58 -6.96
C LEU A 28 11.13 6.06 -7.67
N ASP A 29 11.81 7.04 -7.07
CA ASP A 29 13.12 7.51 -7.52
C ASP A 29 14.23 6.48 -7.15
N GLY A 30 15.44 6.63 -7.68
CA GLY A 30 16.60 5.77 -7.37
C GLY A 30 16.99 5.77 -5.89
N GLN A 31 16.57 6.81 -5.15
CA GLN A 31 16.68 6.87 -3.69
C GLN A 31 15.43 6.33 -2.98
N GLN A 32 14.61 5.48 -3.60
CA GLN A 32 13.38 4.92 -3.02
C GLN A 32 12.41 5.97 -2.43
N ARG A 33 12.41 7.19 -2.97
CA ARG A 33 11.48 8.26 -2.60
C ARG A 33 10.29 8.22 -3.55
N LEU A 34 9.08 8.29 -3.00
CA LEU A 34 7.86 8.34 -3.80
C LEU A 34 7.67 9.75 -4.38
N VAL A 35 7.73 9.86 -5.71
CA VAL A 35 7.44 11.08 -6.46
C VAL A 35 6.01 11.00 -6.98
N VAL A 36 5.16 11.94 -6.58
CA VAL A 36 3.72 11.95 -6.91
C VAL A 36 3.38 13.18 -7.74
N LYS A 37 2.57 13.03 -8.78
CA LYS A 37 2.11 14.15 -9.60
C LYS A 37 0.91 14.85 -8.93
N GLY A 38 1.08 16.11 -8.55
CA GLY A 38 0.00 16.97 -8.04
C GLY A 38 0.32 17.65 -6.73
N ARG A 39 -0.67 18.36 -6.17
CA ARG A 39 -0.61 18.96 -4.83
C ARG A 39 -1.51 18.18 -3.90
N PHE A 40 -0.93 17.63 -2.83
CA PHE A 40 -1.63 16.85 -1.83
C PHE A 40 -1.26 17.37 -0.44
N LEU A 41 -2.24 17.40 0.46
CA LEU A 41 -1.98 17.75 1.84
C LEU A 41 -1.30 16.56 2.55
N PRO A 42 -0.36 16.81 3.48
CA PRO A 42 0.27 15.76 4.28
C PRO A 42 -0.75 14.85 5.00
N LYS A 43 -1.87 15.43 5.46
CA LYS A 43 -2.96 14.71 6.13
C LYS A 43 -3.62 13.63 5.26
N SER A 44 -3.70 13.85 3.95
CA SER A 44 -4.23 12.86 3.01
C SER A 44 -3.32 11.63 2.94
N PHE A 45 -2.00 11.85 2.85
CA PHE A 45 -1.01 10.76 2.87
C PHE A 45 -1.05 9.98 4.18
N GLU A 46 -1.12 10.67 5.33
CA GLU A 46 -1.19 10.00 6.63
C GLU A 46 -2.44 9.12 6.75
N THR A 47 -3.58 9.60 6.27
CA THR A 47 -4.85 8.85 6.30
C THR A 47 -4.75 7.58 5.45
N VAL A 48 -4.22 7.68 4.24
CA VAL A 48 -4.07 6.53 3.33
C VAL A 48 -3.02 5.55 3.87
N LEU A 49 -1.90 6.04 4.39
CA LEU A 49 -0.85 5.22 4.98
C LEU A 49 -1.37 4.45 6.20
N ARG A 50 -2.16 5.09 7.07
CA ARG A 50 -2.80 4.43 8.22
C ARG A 50 -3.73 3.30 7.77
N ARG A 51 -4.49 3.48 6.68
CA ARG A 51 -5.30 2.40 6.08
C ARG A 51 -4.44 1.25 5.59
N TYR A 52 -3.35 1.55 4.88
CA TYR A 52 -2.39 0.55 4.42
C TYR A 52 -1.84 -0.30 5.58
N VAL A 53 -1.43 0.35 6.67
CA VAL A 53 -0.92 -0.34 7.86
C VAL A 53 -1.97 -1.29 8.45
N ASN A 54 -3.20 -0.83 8.63
CA ASN A 54 -4.27 -1.67 9.19
C ASN A 54 -4.63 -2.87 8.31
N GLU A 55 -4.55 -2.72 7.00
CA GLU A 55 -5.01 -3.73 6.05
C GLU A 55 -3.91 -4.70 5.58
N TYR A 56 -2.67 -4.23 5.45
CA TYR A 56 -1.56 -5.01 4.88
C TYR A 56 -0.38 -5.24 5.83
N VAL A 57 -0.38 -4.67 7.04
CA VAL A 57 0.74 -4.81 7.99
C VAL A 57 0.29 -5.39 9.32
N LEU A 58 -0.79 -4.86 9.91
CA LEU A 58 -1.24 -5.29 11.22
C LEU A 58 -2.07 -6.58 11.16
N CYS A 59 -1.73 -7.51 12.06
CA CYS A 59 -2.56 -8.67 12.31
C CYS A 59 -3.87 -8.25 13.02
N PRO A 60 -5.05 -8.71 12.56
CA PRO A 60 -6.32 -8.35 13.20
C PRO A 60 -6.51 -9.00 14.57
N GLY A 61 -5.86 -10.14 14.83
CA GLY A 61 -5.97 -10.86 16.10
C GLY A 61 -5.09 -10.26 17.20
N CYS A 62 -3.77 -10.22 16.96
CA CYS A 62 -2.78 -9.81 17.97
C CYS A 62 -2.24 -8.39 17.79
N LYS A 63 -2.61 -7.68 16.73
CA LYS A 63 -2.08 -6.34 16.38
C LYS A 63 -0.55 -6.28 16.21
N SER A 64 0.11 -7.43 16.03
CA SER A 64 1.53 -7.46 15.69
C SER A 64 1.74 -6.98 14.25
N VAL A 65 2.87 -6.32 14.03
CA VAL A 65 3.38 -5.91 12.70
C VAL A 65 4.21 -7.01 12.03
N ASP A 66 4.52 -8.09 12.76
CA ASP A 66 5.28 -9.25 12.25
C ASP A 66 4.40 -10.14 11.39
N THR A 67 4.08 -9.65 10.19
CA THR A 67 3.25 -10.34 9.21
C THR A 67 3.95 -10.42 7.85
N LEU A 68 3.73 -11.51 7.13
CA LEU A 68 4.19 -11.72 5.76
C LEU A 68 3.03 -11.55 4.78
N LEU A 69 3.31 -10.93 3.65
CA LEU A 69 2.35 -10.75 2.56
C LEU A 69 2.79 -11.61 1.38
N ASP A 70 2.08 -12.71 1.16
CA ASP A 70 2.32 -13.65 0.07
C ASP A 70 1.29 -13.48 -1.04
N ARG A 71 1.72 -13.65 -2.29
CA ARG A 71 0.83 -13.68 -3.45
C ARG A 71 0.76 -15.11 -3.97
N ASP A 72 -0.43 -15.68 -3.94
CA ASP A 72 -0.69 -17.00 -4.51
C ASP A 72 -0.79 -16.86 -6.04
N ALA A 73 0.08 -17.57 -6.77
CA ALA A 73 0.14 -17.52 -8.23
C ALA A 73 -1.06 -18.22 -8.89
N ALA A 74 -1.65 -19.24 -8.24
CA ALA A 74 -2.75 -20.01 -8.80
C ALA A 74 -4.08 -19.26 -8.70
N THR A 75 -4.37 -18.68 -7.53
CA THR A 75 -5.62 -17.94 -7.27
C THR A 75 -5.51 -16.45 -7.54
N ARG A 76 -4.28 -15.93 -7.72
CA ARG A 76 -3.92 -14.51 -7.80
C ARG A 76 -4.30 -13.70 -6.55
N LEU A 77 -4.69 -14.38 -5.47
CA LEU A 77 -5.04 -13.76 -4.19
C LEU A 77 -3.78 -13.38 -3.42
N MET A 78 -3.92 -12.37 -2.57
CA MET A 78 -2.89 -11.99 -1.62
C MET A 78 -3.30 -12.48 -0.22
N TYR A 79 -2.34 -13.04 0.51
CA TYR A 79 -2.53 -13.56 1.85
C TYR A 79 -1.60 -12.86 2.82
N LEU A 80 -2.17 -12.35 3.90
CA LEU A 80 -1.45 -11.80 5.04
C LEU A 80 -1.34 -12.88 6.12
N ARG A 81 -0.13 -13.32 6.44
CA ARG A 81 0.16 -14.35 7.44
C ARG A 81 0.93 -13.77 8.61
N CYS A 82 0.38 -13.85 9.81
CA CYS A 82 1.04 -13.42 11.04
C CYS A 82 2.06 -14.46 11.52
N GLN A 83 3.29 -14.01 11.80
CA GLN A 83 4.35 -14.87 12.34
C GLN A 83 4.25 -15.08 13.85
N GLN A 84 3.50 -14.22 14.55
CA GLN A 84 3.41 -14.26 16.01
C GLN A 84 2.26 -15.12 16.54
N CYS A 85 1.10 -15.08 15.88
CA CYS A 85 -0.08 -15.88 16.27
C CYS A 85 -0.50 -16.93 15.24
N GLY A 86 0.19 -17.01 14.08
CA GLY A 86 -0.12 -17.96 13.02
C GLY A 86 -1.39 -17.67 12.21
N ALA A 87 -2.15 -16.64 12.57
CA ALA A 87 -3.37 -16.27 11.84
C ALA A 87 -3.05 -15.85 10.40
N SER A 88 -3.86 -16.33 9.44
CA SER A 88 -3.77 -15.94 8.04
C SER A 88 -5.11 -15.40 7.54
N ARG A 89 -5.09 -14.36 6.72
CA ARG A 89 -6.28 -13.83 6.04
C ARG A 89 -5.97 -13.53 4.58
N SER A 90 -6.96 -13.68 3.71
CA SER A 90 -6.89 -13.10 2.37
C SER A 90 -7.06 -11.58 2.46
N VAL A 91 -6.20 -10.84 1.76
CA VAL A 91 -6.33 -9.39 1.59
C VAL A 91 -6.70 -9.09 0.14
N THR A 92 -7.33 -7.93 -0.06
CA THR A 92 -7.68 -7.49 -1.41
C THR A 92 -6.40 -7.21 -2.20
N THR A 93 -6.39 -7.57 -3.48
CA THR A 93 -5.29 -7.15 -4.36
C THR A 93 -5.49 -5.67 -4.68
N ILE A 94 -4.40 -4.90 -4.72
CA ILE A 94 -4.43 -3.52 -5.21
C ILE A 94 -4.88 -3.55 -6.67
N LYS A 95 -6.16 -3.24 -6.93
CA LYS A 95 -6.69 -3.14 -8.29
C LYS A 95 -6.19 -1.83 -8.87
N SER A 96 -5.11 -1.87 -9.64
CA SER A 96 -4.69 -0.77 -10.52
C SER A 96 -5.71 -0.61 -11.66
N GLY A 97 -6.94 -0.18 -11.35
CA GLY A 97 -8.09 -0.32 -12.23
C GLY A 97 -8.92 0.94 -12.43
N PHE A 98 -8.67 2.03 -11.69
CA PHE A 98 -9.45 3.25 -11.90
C PHE A 98 -8.56 4.49 -11.89
N VAL A 99 -7.99 4.80 -13.06
CA VAL A 99 -7.46 6.14 -13.32
C VAL A 99 -8.66 7.01 -13.68
N ALA A 100 -9.20 7.74 -12.71
CA ALA A 100 -10.17 8.78 -13.02
C ALA A 100 -9.47 9.79 -13.94
N ARG A 101 -9.90 9.85 -15.20
CA ARG A 101 -9.49 10.91 -16.14
C ARG A 101 -10.01 12.24 -15.60
N VAL A 102 -9.23 12.89 -14.74
CA VAL A 102 -9.50 14.28 -14.37
C VAL A 102 -9.26 15.09 -15.64
N THR A 103 -10.35 15.60 -16.21
CA THR A 103 -10.32 16.43 -17.41
C THR A 103 -9.37 17.61 -17.18
N LYS A 104 -8.38 17.75 -18.06
CA LYS A 104 -7.53 18.94 -18.12
C LYS A 104 -8.46 20.15 -18.29
N ARG A 105 -8.58 21.00 -17.27
CA ARG A 105 -9.08 22.37 -17.46
C ARG A 105 -7.94 23.16 -18.06
N THR A 106 -7.92 23.26 -19.38
CA THR A 106 -7.17 24.28 -20.12
C THR A 106 -7.81 25.64 -19.81
N HIS A 107 -6.97 26.58 -19.37
CA HIS A 107 -7.31 28.01 -19.30
C HIS A 107 -7.23 28.62 -20.71
#